data_AF-A0A5N7ZHU1-F1
#
_entry.id   AF-A0A5N7ZHU1-F1
#
_cell.length_a   1.000
_cell.length_b   1.000
_cell.length_c   1.000
_cell.angle_alpha   90.00
_cell.angle_beta   90.00
_cell.angle_gamma   90.00
#
_symmetry.space_group_name_H-M   'P 1'
#
loop_
_entity.id
_entity.type
_entity.pdbx_description
1 polymer ?
#
loop_
_entity_poly.entity_id
_entity_poly.type
_entity_poly.pdbx_seq_one_letter_code
_entity_poly.pdbx_strand_id
1 'polypeptide(L)'
;MKQRLLATLVFLCTFFVQQSTKAQTLGPGDIAFIGYDFGTVDGFSFIALKPLPAGETIYFSEQGWTATGWATNTETHLRWVIPSTVPCGTIISIIETGPDSFTVTGTSGVTIALNSNFNLSAGDQILAYQSTSGVAPANPIFIAGVHGDYNNTNYDPVTTWNASNEAGTAESIVPTGLTNGVNCISLFPAPGPESANNKYTGTLTGTAAALRASINTAANWAHNGSNTLG
;
A
#
# COMPACT_ATOMS: atom_id res chain seq x y z
N MET A 1 -57.86 -16.67 -3.70
CA MET A 1 -56.62 -17.26 -4.30
C MET A 1 -55.66 -16.20 -4.84
N LYS A 2 -56.11 -15.19 -5.61
CA LYS A 2 -55.24 -14.16 -6.22
C LYS A 2 -54.41 -13.31 -5.23
N GLN A 3 -54.97 -12.90 -4.08
CA GLN A 3 -54.22 -12.14 -3.06
C GLN A 3 -53.13 -12.94 -2.34
N ARG A 4 -53.32 -14.26 -2.20
CA ARG A 4 -52.30 -15.14 -1.62
C ARG A 4 -51.13 -15.34 -2.59
N LEU A 5 -51.41 -15.44 -3.90
CA LEU A 5 -50.38 -15.54 -4.95
C LEU A 5 -49.51 -14.27 -5.05
N LEU A 6 -50.12 -13.09 -4.90
CA LEU A 6 -49.40 -11.81 -4.95
C LEU A 6 -48.48 -11.61 -3.72
N ALA A 7 -48.94 -12.02 -2.54
CA ALA A 7 -48.12 -11.98 -1.32
C ALA A 7 -46.91 -12.94 -1.40
N THR A 8 -47.09 -14.12 -2.00
CA THR A 8 -45.98 -15.07 -2.23
C THR A 8 -44.98 -14.55 -3.26
N LEU A 9 -45.45 -13.86 -4.31
CA LEU A 9 -44.58 -13.29 -5.35
C LEU A 9 -43.72 -12.13 -4.83
N VAL A 10 -44.29 -11.26 -3.98
CA VAL A 10 -43.55 -10.15 -3.33
C VAL A 10 -42.51 -10.67 -2.33
N PHE A 11 -42.83 -11.74 -1.59
CA PHE A 11 -41.88 -12.38 -0.66
C PHE A 11 -40.73 -13.10 -1.38
N LEU A 12 -40.97 -13.64 -2.58
CA LEU A 12 -39.90 -14.22 -3.42
C LEU A 12 -38.98 -13.15 -4.01
N CYS A 13 -39.52 -11.98 -4.39
CA CYS A 13 -38.72 -10.89 -4.95
C CYS A 13 -37.80 -10.22 -3.93
N THR A 14 -38.14 -10.19 -2.63
CA THR A 14 -37.25 -9.63 -1.59
C THR A 14 -36.11 -10.57 -1.20
N PHE A 15 -36.29 -11.89 -1.33
CA PHE A 15 -35.25 -12.88 -1.04
C PHE A 15 -34.12 -12.93 -2.09
N PHE A 16 -34.35 -12.43 -3.31
CA PHE A 16 -33.33 -12.35 -4.37
C PHE A 16 -32.47 -11.08 -4.33
N VAL A 17 -32.73 -10.14 -3.41
CA VAL A 17 -31.96 -8.87 -3.32
C VAL A 17 -30.85 -8.94 -2.27
N GLN A 18 -30.77 -9.99 -1.45
CA GLN A 18 -29.58 -10.25 -0.62
C GLN A 18 -28.50 -10.95 -1.43
N GLN A 19 -27.98 -10.28 -2.46
CA GLN A 19 -26.62 -10.59 -2.89
C GLN A 19 -25.70 -10.12 -1.75
N SER A 20 -25.24 -11.06 -0.91
CA SER A 20 -24.09 -10.82 -0.07
C SER A 20 -22.93 -10.42 -0.98
N THR A 21 -22.64 -9.12 -1.06
CA THR A 21 -21.34 -8.64 -1.52
C THR A 21 -20.34 -9.24 -0.54
N LYS A 22 -19.75 -10.38 -0.89
CA LYS A 22 -18.57 -10.86 -0.16
C LYS A 22 -17.54 -9.74 -0.29
N ALA A 23 -17.04 -9.26 0.85
CA ALA A 23 -15.85 -8.45 0.89
C ALA A 23 -14.82 -9.13 -0.03
N GLN A 24 -14.39 -8.42 -1.07
CA GLN A 24 -13.46 -8.95 -2.05
C GLN A 24 -12.08 -8.72 -1.48
N THR A 25 -11.46 -9.79 -0.97
CA THR A 25 -10.08 -9.72 -0.49
C THR A 25 -9.18 -9.23 -1.63
N LEU A 26 -8.58 -8.07 -1.43
CA LEU A 26 -7.49 -7.56 -2.24
C LEU A 26 -6.26 -8.44 -1.99
N GLY A 27 -5.44 -8.60 -3.02
CA GLY A 27 -4.24 -9.42 -3.01
C GLY A 27 -3.05 -8.70 -3.63
N PRO A 28 -1.88 -9.37 -3.63
CA PRO A 28 -0.64 -8.83 -4.17
C PRO A 28 -0.79 -8.29 -5.60
N GLY A 29 -0.42 -7.02 -5.79
CA GLY A 29 -0.39 -6.35 -7.09
C GLY A 29 -1.71 -5.74 -7.55
N ASP A 30 -2.71 -5.64 -6.67
CA ASP A 30 -3.95 -4.90 -6.90
C ASP A 30 -3.77 -3.38 -6.86
N ILE A 31 -2.71 -2.92 -6.17
CA ILE A 31 -2.19 -1.55 -6.21
C ILE A 31 -0.69 -1.60 -6.51
N ALA A 32 -0.12 -0.46 -6.89
CA ALA A 32 1.34 -0.28 -6.93
C ALA A 32 1.69 1.16 -6.52
N PHE A 33 2.75 1.32 -5.73
CA PHE A 33 3.26 2.64 -5.37
C PHE A 33 3.89 3.32 -6.58
N ILE A 34 3.68 4.62 -6.74
CA ILE A 34 4.18 5.42 -7.88
C ILE A 34 4.85 6.73 -7.45
N GLY A 35 4.81 7.04 -6.16
CA GLY A 35 5.56 8.15 -5.55
C GLY A 35 5.85 7.83 -4.09
N TYR A 36 7.03 8.23 -3.64
CA TYR A 36 7.53 7.95 -2.31
C TYR A 36 8.53 9.05 -1.90
N ASP A 37 8.25 9.76 -0.82
CA ASP A 37 9.03 10.90 -0.34
C ASP A 37 9.26 10.77 1.15
N PHE A 38 10.50 11.03 1.54
CA PHE A 38 11.03 10.98 2.90
C PHE A 38 11.94 12.18 3.18
N GLY A 39 11.79 13.23 2.37
CA GLY A 39 12.61 14.44 2.39
C GLY A 39 12.00 15.52 3.26
N THR A 40 11.38 16.51 2.62
CA THR A 40 10.79 17.66 3.34
C THR A 40 9.41 17.34 3.92
N VAL A 41 8.72 16.38 3.30
CA VAL A 41 7.45 15.83 3.74
C VAL A 41 7.52 14.32 3.56
N ASP A 42 6.91 13.59 4.48
CA ASP A 42 6.82 12.15 4.38
C ASP A 42 5.51 11.78 3.69
N GLY A 43 5.57 10.88 2.72
CA GLY A 43 4.36 10.47 2.04
C GLY A 43 4.58 9.54 0.87
N PHE A 44 3.46 9.08 0.35
CA PHE A 44 3.45 8.14 -0.75
C PHE A 44 2.21 8.32 -1.63
N SER A 45 2.29 7.82 -2.84
CA SER A 45 1.15 7.71 -3.74
C SER A 45 1.12 6.33 -4.40
N PHE A 46 -0.06 5.87 -4.72
CA PHE A 46 -0.28 4.59 -5.39
C PHE A 46 -1.36 4.67 -6.45
N ILE A 47 -1.30 3.76 -7.42
CA ILE A 47 -2.33 3.58 -8.44
C ILE A 47 -3.10 2.29 -8.20
N ALA A 48 -4.42 2.35 -8.35
CA ALA A 48 -5.27 1.15 -8.39
C ALA A 48 -5.05 0.40 -9.71
N LEU A 49 -4.62 -0.86 -9.66
CA LEU A 49 -4.39 -1.71 -10.84
C LEU A 49 -5.59 -2.61 -11.17
N LYS A 50 -6.64 -2.52 -10.36
CA LYS A 50 -7.99 -3.03 -10.62
C LYS A 50 -9.02 -2.16 -9.87
N PRO A 51 -10.32 -2.33 -10.11
CA PRO A 51 -11.32 -1.68 -9.27
C PRO A 51 -11.19 -2.12 -7.80
N LEU A 52 -11.10 -1.17 -6.88
CA LEU A 52 -11.07 -1.45 -5.43
C LEU A 52 -12.49 -1.28 -4.87
N PRO A 53 -13.11 -2.32 -4.31
CA PRO A 53 -14.50 -2.23 -3.84
C PRO A 53 -14.68 -1.30 -2.64
N ALA A 54 -15.84 -0.63 -2.57
CA ALA A 54 -16.23 0.13 -1.39
C ALA A 54 -16.33 -0.77 -0.14
N GLY A 55 -15.95 -0.23 1.02
CA GLY A 55 -16.01 -0.93 2.31
C GLY A 55 -14.80 -1.83 2.61
N GLU A 56 -13.96 -2.13 1.61
CA GLU A 56 -12.67 -2.77 1.87
C GLU A 56 -11.77 -1.85 2.71
N THR A 57 -10.97 -2.46 3.57
CA THR A 57 -9.98 -1.74 4.39
C THR A 57 -8.59 -2.09 3.91
N ILE A 58 -7.75 -1.07 3.69
CA ILE A 58 -6.32 -1.20 3.46
C ILE A 58 -5.61 -0.46 4.59
N TYR A 59 -4.60 -1.11 5.15
CA TYR A 59 -3.68 -0.49 6.10
C TYR A 59 -2.37 -0.16 5.39
N PHE A 60 -1.74 0.92 5.81
CA PHE A 60 -0.40 1.33 5.36
C PHE A 60 0.47 1.55 6.57
N SER A 61 1.74 1.15 6.50
CA SER A 61 2.63 1.34 7.64
C SER A 61 4.05 1.48 7.18
N GLU A 62 4.77 2.34 7.88
CA GLU A 62 6.22 2.35 7.89
C GLU A 62 6.82 1.34 8.86
N GLN A 63 6.01 0.50 9.51
CA GLN A 63 6.52 -0.61 10.29
C GLN A 63 7.18 -1.70 9.46
N GLY A 64 8.48 -1.92 9.71
CA GLY A 64 9.26 -2.94 9.02
C GLY A 64 8.76 -4.36 9.25
N TRP A 65 9.02 -5.23 8.27
CA TRP A 65 8.76 -6.67 8.39
C TRP A 65 10.03 -7.44 8.67
N THR A 66 9.90 -8.52 9.44
CA THR A 66 10.95 -9.48 9.80
C THR A 66 10.56 -10.88 9.31
N ALA A 67 11.45 -11.86 9.43
CA ALA A 67 11.14 -13.25 9.09
C ALA A 67 9.99 -13.86 9.92
N THR A 68 9.66 -13.29 11.08
CA THR A 68 8.68 -13.83 12.03
C THR A 68 7.47 -12.92 12.29
N GLY A 69 7.44 -11.71 11.74
CA GLY A 69 6.36 -10.75 11.97
C GLY A 69 6.78 -9.30 11.77
N TRP A 70 5.98 -8.37 12.29
CA TRP A 70 6.36 -6.95 12.38
C TRP A 70 7.65 -6.79 13.21
N ALA A 71 8.45 -5.79 12.86
CA ALA A 71 9.59 -5.38 13.66
C ALA A 71 9.16 -5.01 15.08
N THR A 72 10.05 -5.14 16.06
CA THR A 72 9.69 -4.92 17.48
C THR A 72 9.66 -3.43 17.87
N ASN A 73 9.93 -2.54 16.92
CA ASN A 73 9.70 -1.10 17.06
C ASN A 73 8.19 -0.79 17.14
N THR A 74 7.86 0.48 17.31
CA THR A 74 6.49 0.97 17.44
C THR A 74 6.31 2.07 16.42
N GLU A 75 5.73 1.70 15.27
CA GLU A 75 5.61 2.60 14.11
C GLU A 75 4.15 2.75 13.70
N THR A 76 3.88 3.78 12.90
CA THR A 76 2.51 4.21 12.64
C THR A 76 1.84 3.27 11.65
N HIS A 77 0.59 2.89 11.93
CA HIS A 77 -0.28 2.25 10.96
C HIS A 77 -1.44 3.15 10.61
N LEU A 78 -1.49 3.57 9.35
CA LEU A 78 -2.65 4.23 8.75
C LEU A 78 -3.68 3.18 8.36
N ARG A 79 -4.95 3.58 8.39
CA ARG A 79 -6.10 2.80 7.93
C ARG A 79 -6.89 3.63 6.95
N TRP A 80 -7.19 3.04 5.81
CA TRP A 80 -8.08 3.58 4.81
C TRP A 80 -9.26 2.63 4.58
N VAL A 81 -10.46 3.09 4.91
CA VAL A 81 -11.70 2.41 4.53
C VAL A 81 -12.18 3.02 3.23
N ILE A 82 -12.25 2.21 2.17
CA ILE A 82 -12.57 2.69 0.83
C ILE A 82 -14.02 3.22 0.82
N PRO A 83 -14.23 4.55 0.69
CA PRO A 83 -15.56 5.14 0.92
C PRO A 83 -16.55 4.83 -0.20
N SER A 84 -16.04 4.63 -1.41
CA SER A 84 -16.78 4.28 -2.62
C SER A 84 -15.86 3.54 -3.57
N THR A 85 -16.39 2.70 -4.45
CA THR A 85 -15.58 1.90 -5.38
C THR A 85 -14.59 2.79 -6.13
N VAL A 86 -13.30 2.47 -6.01
CA VAL A 86 -12.22 3.20 -6.68
C VAL A 86 -11.99 2.56 -8.04
N PRO A 87 -12.17 3.29 -9.16
CA PRO A 87 -11.89 2.76 -10.49
C PRO A 87 -10.42 2.37 -10.68
N CYS A 88 -10.18 1.37 -11.52
CA CYS A 88 -8.82 1.06 -12.00
C CYS A 88 -8.19 2.32 -12.64
N GLY A 89 -6.91 2.55 -12.37
CA GLY A 89 -6.16 3.71 -12.84
C GLY A 89 -6.25 4.94 -11.95
N THR A 90 -7.08 4.91 -10.89
CA THR A 90 -7.14 6.02 -9.93
C THR A 90 -5.84 6.12 -9.15
N ILE A 91 -5.31 7.34 -9.05
CA ILE A 91 -4.14 7.67 -8.24
C ILE A 91 -4.62 8.25 -6.92
N ILE A 92 -4.01 7.79 -5.82
CA ILE A 92 -4.27 8.27 -4.47
C ILE A 92 -2.93 8.66 -3.84
N SER A 93 -2.87 9.84 -3.24
CA SER A 93 -1.70 10.33 -2.51
C SER A 93 -2.05 10.58 -1.06
N ILE A 94 -1.14 10.20 -0.16
CA ILE A 94 -1.22 10.39 1.28
C ILE A 94 0.09 11.05 1.69
N ILE A 95 0.01 12.32 2.12
CA ILE A 95 1.17 13.17 2.40
C ILE A 95 1.02 13.75 3.79
N GLU A 96 2.00 13.53 4.65
CA GLU A 96 2.06 14.18 5.95
C GLU A 96 2.41 15.67 5.77
N THR A 97 1.49 16.54 6.18
CA THR A 97 1.61 18.02 6.05
C THR A 97 1.81 18.72 7.39
N GLY A 98 1.84 17.94 8.46
CA GLY A 98 2.15 18.30 9.84
C GLY A 98 2.13 17.01 10.68
N PRO A 99 2.67 17.00 11.90
CA PRO A 99 2.79 15.78 12.69
C PRO A 99 1.47 15.03 12.79
N ASP A 100 1.45 13.79 12.29
CA ASP A 100 0.31 12.88 12.25
C ASP A 100 -0.92 13.46 11.52
N SER A 101 -0.71 14.41 10.60
CA SER A 101 -1.74 15.12 9.84
C SER A 101 -1.53 14.98 8.34
N PHE A 102 -2.47 14.28 7.70
CA PHE A 102 -2.33 13.89 6.30
C PHE A 102 -3.24 14.68 5.36
N THR A 103 -2.65 15.22 4.30
CA THR A 103 -3.38 15.61 3.10
C THR A 103 -3.56 14.39 2.22
N VAL A 104 -4.82 14.10 1.86
CA VAL A 104 -5.20 12.95 1.04
C VAL A 104 -5.87 13.43 -0.24
N THR A 105 -5.40 12.94 -1.38
CA THR A 105 -5.98 13.24 -2.71
C THR A 105 -6.43 11.94 -3.39
N GLY A 106 -7.38 12.04 -4.33
CA GLY A 106 -7.97 10.88 -5.01
C GLY A 106 -8.96 10.06 -4.19
N THR A 107 -9.03 10.28 -2.87
CA THR A 107 -9.96 9.63 -1.95
C THR A 107 -10.17 10.48 -0.68
N SER A 108 -10.91 9.94 0.29
CA SER A 108 -11.01 10.42 1.66
C SER A 108 -11.01 9.24 2.64
N GLY A 109 -11.01 9.52 3.96
CA GLY A 109 -11.21 8.50 4.99
C GLY A 109 -9.96 7.73 5.42
N VAL A 110 -8.77 8.28 5.17
CA VAL A 110 -7.52 7.77 5.78
C VAL A 110 -7.41 8.33 7.20
N THR A 111 -7.13 7.45 8.16
CA THR A 111 -6.99 7.78 9.59
C THR A 111 -5.84 6.99 10.19
N ILE A 112 -5.20 7.48 11.24
CA ILE A 112 -4.30 6.66 12.06
C ILE A 112 -5.11 5.58 12.80
N ALA A 113 -4.64 4.33 12.74
CA ALA A 113 -5.24 3.20 13.43
C ALA A 113 -4.40 2.65 14.59
N LEU A 114 -3.08 2.84 14.55
CA LEU A 114 -2.17 2.44 15.62
C LEU A 114 -0.94 3.36 15.65
N ASN A 115 -0.47 3.64 16.87
CA ASN A 115 0.69 4.49 17.17
C ASN A 115 0.58 5.91 16.58
N SER A 116 1.67 6.67 16.66
CA SER A 116 1.79 8.06 16.24
C SER A 116 3.25 8.36 15.92
N ASN A 117 3.53 9.53 15.37
CA ASN A 117 4.82 9.92 14.80
C ASN A 117 5.16 9.10 13.54
N PHE A 118 4.27 9.16 12.54
CA PHE A 118 4.63 8.69 11.20
C PHE A 118 5.93 9.37 10.74
N ASN A 119 6.87 8.58 10.24
CA ASN A 119 8.19 9.07 9.85
C ASN A 119 8.79 8.14 8.80
N LEU A 120 9.32 8.68 7.71
CA LEU A 120 10.00 7.91 6.67
C LEU A 120 11.52 8.10 6.64
N SER A 121 12.08 8.66 7.71
CA SER A 121 13.50 8.95 7.87
C SER A 121 14.41 7.78 7.43
N ALA A 122 15.44 8.11 6.66
CA ALA A 122 16.38 7.14 6.08
C ALA A 122 15.76 6.14 5.09
N GLY A 123 14.57 6.44 4.55
CA GLY A 123 13.98 5.66 3.46
C GLY A 123 13.16 4.46 3.91
N ASP A 124 12.48 4.53 5.06
CA ASP A 124 11.62 3.45 5.53
C ASP A 124 10.67 2.84 4.47
N GLN A 125 10.18 1.64 4.73
CA GLN A 125 9.13 1.05 3.91
C GLN A 125 7.80 1.81 3.99
N ILE A 126 6.95 1.63 2.98
CA ILE A 126 5.50 1.64 3.17
C ILE A 126 4.95 0.29 2.72
N LEU A 127 4.38 -0.43 3.69
CA LEU A 127 3.75 -1.73 3.47
C LEU A 127 2.23 -1.58 3.46
N ALA A 128 1.60 -1.94 2.33
CA ALA A 128 0.15 -1.97 2.21
C ALA A 128 -0.37 -3.39 2.47
N TYR A 129 -1.37 -3.53 3.36
CA TYR A 129 -1.93 -4.83 3.70
C TYR A 129 -3.42 -4.78 4.02
N GLN A 130 -4.08 -5.94 3.85
CA GLN A 130 -5.40 -6.21 4.41
C GLN A 130 -5.29 -7.10 5.64
N SER A 131 -6.32 -7.03 6.48
CA SER A 131 -6.43 -7.85 7.68
C SER A 131 -7.90 -8.14 8.01
N THR A 132 -8.17 -9.35 8.46
CA THR A 132 -9.47 -9.74 9.01
C THR A 132 -9.53 -9.59 10.53
N SER A 133 -8.39 -9.38 11.20
CA SER A 133 -8.28 -9.24 12.66
C SER A 133 -7.95 -7.83 13.14
N GLY A 134 -7.96 -6.84 12.23
CA GLY A 134 -7.63 -5.44 12.54
C GLY A 134 -6.18 -5.07 12.25
N VAL A 135 -5.75 -3.93 12.78
CA VAL A 135 -4.42 -3.34 12.55
C VAL A 135 -3.30 -4.22 13.14
N ALA A 136 -2.12 -4.20 12.51
CA ALA A 136 -0.91 -4.94 12.91
C ALA A 136 -1.16 -6.43 13.24
N PRO A 137 -1.80 -7.21 12.35
CA PRO A 137 -2.09 -8.61 12.61
C PRO A 137 -0.80 -9.46 12.57
N ALA A 138 -0.83 -10.65 13.17
CA ALA A 138 0.25 -11.62 13.02
C ALA A 138 0.35 -12.22 11.60
N ASN A 139 -0.77 -12.22 10.86
CA ASN A 139 -0.85 -12.77 9.50
C ASN A 139 -1.51 -11.75 8.54
N PRO A 140 -0.83 -10.65 8.20
CA PRO A 140 -1.33 -9.68 7.23
C PRO A 140 -1.38 -10.28 5.82
N ILE A 141 -2.34 -9.83 5.01
CA ILE A 141 -2.35 -10.08 3.57
C ILE A 141 -1.70 -8.86 2.92
N PHE A 142 -0.39 -8.91 2.72
CA PHE A 142 0.31 -7.83 2.02
C PHE A 142 -0.15 -7.75 0.55
N ILE A 143 -0.41 -6.54 0.08
CA ILE A 143 -0.91 -6.29 -1.27
C ILE A 143 0.08 -5.48 -2.12
N ALA A 144 0.95 -4.68 -1.50
CA ALA A 144 2.07 -4.00 -2.13
C ALA A 144 3.09 -3.52 -1.10
N GLY A 145 4.31 -3.21 -1.53
CA GLY A 145 5.35 -2.59 -0.71
C GLY A 145 6.24 -1.67 -1.54
N VAL A 146 6.66 -0.55 -0.96
CA VAL A 146 7.78 0.28 -1.44
C VAL A 146 8.78 0.39 -0.31
N HIS A 147 10.06 0.26 -0.63
CA HIS A 147 11.16 0.35 0.33
C HIS A 147 12.22 1.32 -0.18
N GLY A 148 12.64 2.24 0.69
CA GLY A 148 13.54 3.33 0.34
C GLY A 148 14.89 3.30 1.07
N ASP A 149 15.17 2.31 1.91
CA ASP A 149 16.44 2.23 2.64
C ASP A 149 17.49 1.59 1.72
N TYR A 150 18.71 2.10 1.84
CA TYR A 150 19.88 1.43 1.30
C TYR A 150 20.95 1.30 2.38
N ASN A 151 21.02 0.13 3.00
CA ASN A 151 22.08 -0.21 3.94
C ASN A 151 23.11 -1.16 3.32
N ASN A 152 24.32 -0.68 3.00
CA ASN A 152 25.37 -1.50 2.38
C ASN A 152 25.84 -2.70 3.24
N THR A 153 25.55 -2.71 4.54
CA THR A 153 25.89 -3.81 5.45
C THR A 153 24.73 -4.79 5.66
N ASN A 154 23.50 -4.37 5.37
CA ASN A 154 22.29 -5.17 5.51
C ASN A 154 21.43 -5.05 4.24
N TYR A 155 21.80 -5.80 3.22
CA TYR A 155 21.24 -5.74 1.88
C TYR A 155 21.22 -7.11 1.22
N ASP A 156 20.08 -7.49 0.65
CA ASP A 156 19.92 -8.70 -0.15
C ASP A 156 20.24 -8.37 -1.63
N PRO A 157 21.25 -9.02 -2.26
CA PRO A 157 21.64 -8.71 -3.64
C PRO A 157 20.63 -9.12 -4.71
N VAL A 158 19.63 -9.94 -4.36
CA VAL A 158 18.57 -10.39 -5.27
C VAL A 158 17.35 -9.50 -5.13
N THR A 159 16.87 -9.31 -3.89
CA THR A 159 15.65 -8.55 -3.66
C THR A 159 15.90 -7.06 -3.54
N THR A 160 17.12 -6.65 -3.22
CA THR A 160 17.53 -5.25 -2.98
C THR A 160 16.85 -4.58 -1.78
N TRP A 161 16.10 -5.33 -0.98
CA TRP A 161 15.63 -4.95 0.35
C TRP A 161 16.71 -5.31 1.39
N ASN A 162 16.46 -5.06 2.67
CA ASN A 162 17.36 -5.53 3.72
C ASN A 162 17.36 -7.06 3.80
N ALA A 163 18.51 -7.64 4.15
CA ALA A 163 18.68 -9.10 4.28
C ALA A 163 18.12 -9.63 5.61
N SER A 164 18.17 -8.81 6.65
CA SER A 164 17.45 -8.97 7.91
C SER A 164 16.80 -7.63 8.29
N ASN A 165 15.96 -7.64 9.31
CA ASN A 165 15.49 -6.41 9.93
C ASN A 165 16.00 -6.42 11.37
N GLU A 166 16.94 -5.53 11.66
CA GLU A 166 17.46 -5.32 13.00
C GLU A 166 16.57 -4.29 13.71
N ALA A 167 16.05 -4.64 14.89
CA ALA A 167 15.03 -3.86 15.58
C ALA A 167 15.37 -2.37 15.74
N GLY A 168 14.45 -1.49 15.33
CA GLY A 168 14.52 -0.04 15.56
C GLY A 168 15.29 0.74 14.49
N THR A 169 15.30 0.26 13.26
CA THR A 169 15.96 0.87 12.10
C THR A 169 14.95 1.04 10.95
N ALA A 170 15.32 1.76 9.89
CA ALA A 170 14.47 1.99 8.71
C ALA A 170 14.33 0.73 7.80
N GLU A 171 14.52 -0.45 8.39
CA GLU A 171 14.75 -1.68 7.66
C GLU A 171 13.48 -2.51 7.51
N SER A 172 13.38 -3.23 6.40
CA SER A 172 12.41 -4.31 6.21
C SER A 172 12.97 -5.35 5.27
N ILE A 173 12.69 -6.62 5.58
CA ILE A 173 12.81 -7.67 4.56
C ILE A 173 11.61 -7.57 3.61
N VAL A 174 11.68 -8.25 2.45
CA VAL A 174 10.50 -8.41 1.59
C VAL A 174 9.37 -9.10 2.38
N PRO A 175 8.19 -8.49 2.52
CA PRO A 175 7.10 -9.10 3.27
C PRO A 175 6.61 -10.41 2.65
N THR A 176 6.19 -11.35 3.51
CA THR A 176 5.70 -12.66 3.06
C THR A 176 4.53 -12.50 2.08
N GLY A 177 4.62 -13.18 0.93
CA GLY A 177 3.62 -13.11 -0.13
C GLY A 177 3.87 -12.02 -1.18
N LEU A 178 4.86 -11.15 -0.96
CA LEU A 178 5.34 -10.20 -1.96
C LEU A 178 6.60 -10.73 -2.66
N THR A 179 6.92 -10.12 -3.81
CA THR A 179 8.11 -10.41 -4.61
C THR A 179 8.58 -9.11 -5.24
N ASN A 180 9.82 -8.73 -4.94
CA ASN A 180 10.45 -7.53 -5.49
C ASN A 180 10.47 -7.60 -7.03
N GLY A 181 10.14 -6.50 -7.70
CA GLY A 181 10.01 -6.47 -9.16
C GLY A 181 8.66 -6.96 -9.69
N VAL A 182 7.79 -7.51 -8.85
CA VAL A 182 6.49 -8.07 -9.28
C VAL A 182 5.31 -7.38 -8.63
N ASN A 183 5.33 -7.20 -7.31
CA ASN A 183 4.24 -6.55 -6.56
C ASN A 183 4.75 -5.72 -5.37
N CYS A 184 6.07 -5.63 -5.19
CA CYS A 184 6.74 -4.64 -4.39
C CYS A 184 8.03 -4.19 -5.06
N ILE A 185 8.62 -3.12 -4.54
CA ILE A 185 9.83 -2.50 -5.07
C ILE A 185 10.74 -2.02 -3.94
N SER A 186 12.04 -2.25 -4.07
CA SER A 186 13.08 -1.44 -3.42
C SER A 186 13.61 -0.43 -4.43
N LEU A 187 13.64 0.84 -4.02
CA LEU A 187 13.97 1.97 -4.90
C LEU A 187 15.46 2.13 -5.14
N PHE A 188 16.30 1.65 -4.21
CA PHE A 188 17.74 1.93 -4.21
C PHE A 188 18.55 0.63 -4.19
N PRO A 189 18.71 -0.02 -5.35
CA PRO A 189 19.70 -1.09 -5.47
C PRO A 189 21.12 -0.55 -5.26
N ALA A 190 22.04 -1.44 -4.88
CA ALA A 190 23.45 -1.10 -4.74
C ALA A 190 24.00 -0.40 -6.01
N PRO A 191 24.85 0.64 -5.86
CA PRO A 191 25.53 1.06 -4.64
C PRO A 191 24.80 2.15 -3.81
N GLY A 192 23.50 2.39 -4.04
CA GLY A 192 22.79 3.53 -3.45
C GLY A 192 23.41 4.88 -3.89
N PRO A 193 23.38 5.93 -3.04
CA PRO A 193 22.61 6.03 -1.78
C PRO A 193 21.11 6.17 -2.03
N GLU A 194 20.30 6.08 -0.97
CA GLU A 194 18.92 6.52 -1.01
C GLU A 194 18.81 8.03 -1.28
N SER A 195 17.72 8.45 -1.89
CA SER A 195 17.44 9.86 -2.22
C SER A 195 15.96 10.16 -2.09
N ALA A 196 15.59 11.26 -1.45
CA ALA A 196 14.19 11.64 -1.28
C ALA A 196 13.48 12.02 -2.60
N ASN A 197 12.17 12.25 -2.54
CA ASN A 197 11.32 12.69 -3.66
C ASN A 197 11.28 11.74 -4.89
N ASN A 198 11.03 10.45 -4.67
CA ASN A 198 10.99 9.45 -5.74
C ASN A 198 9.64 9.41 -6.43
N LYS A 199 9.67 9.30 -7.75
CA LYS A 199 8.47 9.19 -8.59
C LYS A 199 8.71 8.25 -9.76
N TYR A 200 7.73 7.40 -10.03
CA TYR A 200 7.69 6.61 -11.26
C TYR A 200 7.45 7.53 -12.46
N THR A 201 8.26 7.37 -13.52
CA THR A 201 8.25 8.28 -14.69
C THR A 201 7.73 7.63 -15.97
N GLY A 202 7.42 6.34 -15.93
CA GLY A 202 6.86 5.63 -17.09
C GLY A 202 5.37 5.92 -17.32
N THR A 203 4.78 5.22 -18.29
CA THR A 203 3.35 5.34 -18.57
C THR A 203 2.49 4.76 -17.46
N LEU A 204 1.33 5.37 -17.20
CA LEU A 204 0.29 4.92 -16.28
C LEU A 204 -0.96 4.39 -17.01
N THR A 205 -0.86 4.22 -18.34
CA THR A 205 -1.92 3.64 -19.17
C THR A 205 -1.45 2.30 -19.74
N GLY A 206 -2.28 1.27 -19.65
CA GLY A 206 -1.94 -0.06 -20.16
C GLY A 206 -2.70 -1.15 -19.40
N THR A 207 -2.22 -2.39 -19.52
CA THR A 207 -2.75 -3.49 -18.72
C THR A 207 -2.17 -3.44 -17.30
N ALA A 208 -2.93 -3.92 -16.32
CA ALA A 208 -2.47 -4.01 -14.93
C ALA A 208 -1.13 -4.74 -14.79
N ALA A 209 -0.94 -5.83 -15.54
CA ALA A 209 0.30 -6.60 -15.52
C ALA A 209 1.50 -5.82 -16.09
N ALA A 210 1.32 -5.11 -17.21
CA ALA A 210 2.38 -4.30 -17.82
C ALA A 210 2.75 -3.11 -16.93
N LEU A 211 1.75 -2.41 -16.38
CA LEU A 211 1.99 -1.31 -15.45
C LEU A 211 2.71 -1.79 -14.21
N ARG A 212 2.29 -2.90 -13.61
CA ARG A 212 2.92 -3.43 -12.40
C ARG A 212 4.37 -3.85 -12.61
N ALA A 213 4.70 -4.48 -13.74
CA ALA A 213 6.09 -4.82 -14.07
C ALA A 213 6.95 -3.56 -14.27
N SER A 214 6.40 -2.56 -14.97
CA SER A 214 7.09 -1.29 -15.22
C SER A 214 7.30 -0.48 -13.93
N ILE A 215 6.27 -0.38 -13.09
CA ILE A 215 6.30 0.36 -11.83
C ILE A 215 7.26 -0.29 -10.84
N ASN A 216 7.27 -1.62 -10.71
CA ASN A 216 8.19 -2.30 -9.79
C ASN A 216 9.62 -2.45 -10.35
N THR A 217 9.98 -1.71 -11.40
CA THR A 217 11.36 -1.64 -11.92
C THR A 217 12.00 -0.32 -11.49
N ALA A 218 12.98 -0.39 -10.58
CA ALA A 218 13.65 0.80 -10.02
C ALA A 218 14.22 1.76 -11.09
N ALA A 219 14.74 1.24 -12.20
CA ALA A 219 15.26 2.06 -13.30
C ALA A 219 14.21 2.97 -13.99
N ASN A 220 12.91 2.74 -13.77
CA ASN A 220 11.83 3.58 -14.28
C ASN A 220 11.42 4.71 -13.30
N TRP A 221 12.11 4.83 -12.17
CA TRP A 221 11.90 5.88 -11.20
C TRP A 221 12.97 6.96 -11.34
N ALA A 222 12.57 8.19 -11.04
CA ALA A 222 13.49 9.31 -10.90
C ALA A 222 13.21 9.99 -9.56
N HIS A 223 14.24 10.65 -9.01
CA HIS A 223 14.07 11.59 -7.91
C HIS A 223 14.11 13.00 -8.49
N ASN A 224 13.18 13.86 -8.05
CA ASN A 224 13.21 15.28 -8.39
C ASN A 224 13.28 16.09 -7.11
N GLY A 225 14.19 17.07 -7.02
CA GLY A 225 14.28 17.95 -5.83
C GLY A 225 13.08 18.91 -5.65
N SER A 226 11.91 18.61 -6.23
CA SER A 226 10.67 19.36 -6.05
C SER A 226 9.64 18.46 -5.37
N ASN A 227 9.08 18.94 -4.25
CA ASN A 227 8.16 18.27 -3.31
C ASN A 227 6.81 17.80 -3.89
N THR A 228 6.76 17.22 -5.09
CA THR A 228 5.50 16.76 -5.70
C THR A 228 5.52 15.26 -5.85
N LEU A 229 5.11 14.58 -4.79
CA LEU A 229 4.54 13.24 -4.87
C LEU A 229 3.38 13.27 -5.87
N GLY A 230 3.54 12.58 -7.02
CA GLY A 230 2.42 12.18 -7.88
C GLY A 230 1.51 13.31 -8.34
#